data_AF-A0A7R9FI25-F1
#
_entry.id   AF-A0A7R9FI25-F1
#
_cell.length_a   1.000
_cell.length_b   1.000
_cell.length_c   1.000
_cell.angle_alpha   90.00
_cell.angle_beta   90.00
_cell.angle_gamma   90.00
#
_symmetry.space_group_name_H-M   'P 1'
#
loop_
_entity.id
_entity.type
_entity.pdbx_description
1 polymer ?
#
loop_
_entity_poly.entity_id
_entity_poly.type
_entity_poly.pdbx_seq_one_letter_code
_entity_poly.pdbx_strand_id
1 'polypeptide(L)'
;MLALKREARRDWQRLRAAQEQIKYNILKAMVKRMVNHIRGTNWNKFVMDTATNLQKTWNLTKILKGSTKKTSTPAIHGQQGMVYTSVDKAKVIAQTLDDQFKPSQIQEVIFNRDVIRTRQQHQSRNTNSKLLLKLFDRTRHQD
;
A
#
# COMPACT_ATOMS: atom_id res chain seq x y z
N MET A 1 23.28 34.25 -15.85
CA MET A 1 22.89 32.81 -15.78
C MET A 1 21.38 32.58 -15.75
N LEU A 2 20.63 33.01 -14.72
CA LEU A 2 19.18 32.81 -14.67
C LEU A 2 18.42 33.55 -15.79
N ALA A 3 18.82 34.79 -16.09
CA ALA A 3 18.26 35.57 -17.20
C ALA A 3 18.46 34.83 -18.56
N LEU A 4 19.69 34.39 -18.83
CA LEU A 4 20.04 33.61 -20.04
C LEU A 4 19.22 32.31 -20.16
N LYS A 5 18.99 31.59 -19.05
CA LYS A 5 18.13 30.40 -19.05
C LYS A 5 16.69 30.75 -19.43
N ARG A 6 16.16 31.86 -18.92
CA ARG A 6 14.79 32.32 -19.22
C ARG A 6 14.67 32.75 -20.68
N GLU A 7 15.69 33.40 -21.21
CA GLU A 7 15.79 33.80 -22.60
C GLU A 7 15.80 32.60 -23.54
N ALA A 8 16.73 31.65 -23.36
CA ALA A 8 16.77 30.42 -24.16
C ALA A 8 15.47 29.59 -24.09
N ARG A 9 14.74 29.64 -22.96
CA ARG A 9 13.41 29.03 -22.86
C ARG A 9 12.39 29.74 -23.76
N ARG A 10 12.37 31.07 -23.77
CA ARG A 10 11.48 31.85 -24.64
C ARG A 10 11.78 31.59 -26.11
N ASP A 11 13.06 31.55 -26.47
CA ASP A 11 13.49 31.34 -27.85
C ASP A 11 13.15 29.93 -28.33
N TRP A 12 13.39 28.90 -27.51
CA TRP A 12 12.93 27.54 -27.80
C TRP A 12 11.40 27.45 -27.94
N GLN A 13 10.64 28.14 -27.08
CA GLN A 13 9.17 28.11 -27.14
C GLN A 13 8.63 28.80 -28.40
N ARG A 14 9.30 29.85 -28.89
CA ARG A 14 8.91 30.59 -30.09
C ARG A 14 9.33 29.89 -31.38
N LEU A 15 10.60 29.51 -31.48
CA LEU A 15 11.21 29.01 -32.73
C LEU A 15 11.13 27.49 -32.86
N ARG A 16 10.91 26.77 -31.75
CA ARG A 16 10.93 25.29 -31.67
C ARG A 16 12.20 24.63 -32.25
N ALA A 17 13.27 25.39 -32.38
CA ALA A 17 14.56 24.93 -32.88
C ALA A 17 15.28 24.02 -31.86
N ALA A 18 15.90 22.95 -32.36
CA ALA A 18 16.64 21.98 -31.54
C ALA A 18 17.84 22.62 -30.82
N GLN A 19 18.53 23.56 -31.45
CA GLN A 19 19.70 24.25 -30.88
C GLN A 19 19.34 25.05 -29.61
N GLU A 20 18.20 25.75 -29.62
CA GLU A 20 17.72 26.50 -28.46
C GLU A 20 17.26 25.58 -27.32
N GLN A 21 16.73 24.39 -27.64
CA GLN A 21 16.41 23.37 -26.63
C GLN A 21 17.67 22.86 -25.92
N ILE A 22 18.72 22.57 -26.69
CA ILE A 22 20.02 22.12 -26.16
C ILE A 22 20.60 23.20 -25.25
N LYS A 23 20.65 24.45 -25.72
CA LYS A 23 21.12 25.61 -24.95
C LYS A 23 20.34 25.80 -23.65
N TYR A 24 19.01 25.72 -23.71
CA TYR A 24 18.16 25.76 -22.51
C TYR A 24 18.49 24.63 -21.52
N ASN A 25 18.66 23.41 -21.99
CA ASN A 25 18.96 22.25 -21.14
C ASN A 25 20.32 22.37 -20.44
N ILE A 26 21.34 22.84 -21.16
CA ILE A 26 22.67 23.11 -20.60
C ILE A 26 22.56 24.16 -19.49
N LEU A 27 21.93 25.30 -19.78
CA LEU A 27 21.74 26.39 -18.80
C LEU A 27 20.91 25.92 -17.60
N LYS A 28 19.86 25.11 -17.82
CA LYS A 28 19.06 24.51 -16.76
C LYS A 28 19.91 23.61 -15.86
N ALA A 29 20.76 22.76 -16.43
CA ALA A 29 21.65 21.88 -15.68
C ALA A 29 22.66 22.67 -14.86
N MET A 30 23.29 23.70 -15.45
CA MET A 30 24.25 24.55 -14.74
C MET A 30 23.60 25.31 -13.57
N VAL A 31 22.42 25.92 -13.79
CA VAL A 31 21.68 26.59 -12.71
C VAL A 31 21.32 25.59 -11.60
N LYS A 32 20.89 24.37 -11.94
CA LYS A 32 20.60 23.33 -10.95
C LYS A 32 21.84 22.97 -10.13
N ARG A 33 23.00 22.81 -10.77
CA ARG A 33 24.28 22.54 -10.09
C ARG A 33 24.65 23.68 -9.14
N MET A 34 24.57 24.93 -9.58
CA MET A 34 24.85 26.10 -8.75
C MET A 34 23.92 26.19 -7.53
N VAL A 35 22.61 25.99 -7.73
CA VAL A 35 21.64 25.99 -6.63
C VAL A 35 21.93 24.86 -5.64
N ASN A 36 22.24 23.66 -6.12
CA ASN A 36 22.59 22.54 -5.25
C ASN A 36 23.88 22.80 -4.48
N HIS A 37 24.88 23.40 -5.12
CA HIS A 37 26.11 23.79 -4.47
C HIS A 37 25.86 24.81 -3.34
N ILE A 38 25.11 25.89 -3.61
CA ILE A 38 24.73 26.89 -2.60
C ILE A 38 23.92 26.27 -1.46
N ARG A 39 22.99 25.36 -1.77
CA ARG A 39 22.24 24.64 -0.74
C ARG A 39 23.14 23.77 0.12
N GLY A 40 24.09 23.07 -0.50
CA GLY A 40 25.07 22.26 0.20
C GLY A 40 25.98 23.09 1.10
N THR A 41 26.50 24.22 0.61
CA THR A 41 27.34 25.12 1.41
C THR A 41 26.57 25.72 2.58
N ASN A 42 25.33 26.17 2.36
CA ASN A 42 24.47 26.67 3.42
C ASN A 42 24.11 25.59 4.45
N TRP A 43 23.87 24.36 3.99
CA TRP A 43 23.62 23.22 4.88
C TRP A 43 24.85 22.91 5.74
N ASN A 44 26.03 22.85 5.13
CA ASN A 44 27.28 22.61 5.86
C ASN A 44 27.52 23.71 6.90
N LYS A 45 27.31 24.98 6.51
CA LYS A 45 27.41 26.11 7.45
C LYS A 45 26.42 25.96 8.61
N PHE A 46 25.17 25.61 8.32
CA PHE A 46 24.14 25.37 9.35
C PHE A 46 24.55 24.24 10.30
N VAL A 47 25.05 23.11 9.79
CA VAL A 47 25.51 21.99 10.62
C VAL A 47 26.69 22.39 11.50
N MET A 48 27.70 23.08 10.96
CA MET A 48 28.85 23.54 11.75
C MET A 48 28.44 24.51 12.87
N ASP A 49 27.48 25.38 12.59
CA ASP A 49 26.92 26.36 13.54
C ASP A 49 25.94 25.72 14.55
N THR A 50 25.49 24.48 14.32
CA THR A 50 24.66 23.77 15.32
C THR A 50 25.47 23.27 16.51
N ALA A 51 26.76 22.96 16.34
CA ALA A 51 27.62 22.46 17.42
C ALA A 51 27.77 23.47 18.58
N THR A 52 27.61 24.76 18.31
CA THR A 52 27.79 25.85 19.27
C THR A 52 26.48 26.36 19.87
N ASN A 53 25.32 25.87 19.42
CA ASN A 53 24.01 26.38 19.85
C ASN A 53 22.96 25.27 20.00
N LEU A 54 22.57 25.01 21.26
CA LEU A 54 21.61 23.97 21.65
C LEU A 54 20.25 24.08 20.93
N GLN A 55 19.75 25.29 20.68
CA GLN A 55 18.49 25.51 19.96
C GLN A 55 18.60 25.11 18.49
N LYS A 56 19.75 25.36 17.86
CA LYS A 56 20.01 24.94 16.47
C LYS A 56 20.14 23.42 16.37
N THR A 57 20.75 22.77 17.37
CA THR A 57 20.82 21.30 17.49
C THR A 57 19.44 20.66 17.55
N TRP A 58 18.51 21.25 18.31
CA TRP A 58 17.13 20.76 18.38
C TRP A 58 16.41 20.87 17.02
N ASN A 59 16.59 21.99 16.32
CA ASN A 59 16.04 22.18 14.98
C ASN A 59 16.61 21.17 13.96
N LEU A 60 17.92 20.92 13.99
CA LEU A 60 18.57 19.89 13.17
C LEU A 60 17.98 18.50 13.45
N THR A 61 17.77 18.17 14.72
CA THR A 61 17.16 16.90 15.14
C THR A 61 15.75 16.71 14.56
N LYS A 62 14.93 17.77 14.54
CA LYS A 62 13.58 17.73 13.92
C LYS A 62 13.64 17.52 12.41
N ILE A 63 14.59 18.15 11.73
CA ILE A 63 14.81 18.00 10.29
C ILE A 63 15.20 16.55 9.97
N LEU A 64 16.16 15.98 10.71
CA LEU A 64 16.66 14.62 10.51
C LEU A 64 15.61 13.54 10.84
N LYS A 65 14.77 13.75 11.85
CA LYS A 65 13.66 12.84 12.19
C LYS A 65 12.52 12.85 11.16
N GLY A 66 12.61 13.64 10.08
CA GLY A 66 11.60 13.64 9.02
C GLY A 66 10.27 14.32 9.40
N SER A 67 10.25 15.09 10.51
CA SER A 67 9.03 15.68 11.11
C SER A 67 8.27 16.66 10.21
N THR A 68 8.76 16.99 9.02
CA THR A 68 8.12 17.92 8.08
C THR A 68 7.39 17.25 6.93
N LYS A 69 7.59 15.96 6.68
CA LYS A 69 6.62 15.20 5.88
C LYS A 69 5.49 14.81 6.85
N LYS A 70 4.55 15.74 7.08
CA LYS A 70 3.21 15.31 7.44
C LYS A 70 2.82 14.32 6.34
N THR A 71 2.82 13.02 6.64
CA THR A 71 2.11 12.06 5.81
C THR A 71 0.74 12.64 5.68
N SER A 72 0.43 13.17 4.49
CA SER A 72 -0.90 13.69 4.21
C SER A 72 -1.80 12.49 4.32
N THR A 73 -2.44 12.31 5.48
CA THR A 73 -3.46 11.30 5.61
C THR A 73 -4.50 11.65 4.56
N PRO A 74 -4.70 10.81 3.54
CA PRO A 74 -5.66 11.13 2.49
C PRO A 74 -7.03 11.35 3.15
N ALA A 75 -7.80 12.29 2.61
CA ALA A 75 -9.16 12.50 3.09
C ALA A 75 -9.92 11.15 3.05
N ILE A 76 -10.74 10.89 4.07
CA ILE A 76 -11.57 9.68 4.09
C ILE A 76 -12.59 9.81 2.96
N HIS A 77 -12.62 8.82 2.07
CA HIS A 77 -13.56 8.73 0.96
C HIS A 77 -14.58 7.65 1.23
N GLY A 78 -15.86 8.01 1.14
CA GLY A 78 -16.96 7.06 1.05
C GLY A 78 -17.28 6.75 -0.41
N GLN A 79 -18.33 5.96 -0.61
CA GLN A 79 -18.78 5.56 -1.96
C GLN A 79 -19.13 6.75 -2.88
N GLN A 80 -19.58 7.86 -2.29
CA GLN A 80 -19.98 9.07 -3.03
C GLN A 80 -18.88 10.14 -3.09
N GLY A 81 -17.67 9.85 -2.60
CA GLY A 81 -16.52 10.76 -2.62
C GLY A 81 -16.02 11.18 -1.24
N MET A 82 -15.37 12.36 -1.16
CA MET A 82 -14.76 12.86 0.08
C MET A 82 -15.81 13.13 1.16
N VAL A 83 -15.47 12.72 2.39
CA VAL A 83 -16.37 12.84 3.54
C VAL A 83 -15.80 13.81 4.56
N TYR A 84 -16.62 14.80 4.94
CA TYR A 84 -16.19 15.93 5.77
C TYR A 84 -16.62 15.80 7.23
N THR A 85 -17.88 15.40 7.48
CA THR A 85 -18.44 15.30 8.83
C THR A 85 -17.87 14.11 9.62
N SER A 86 -17.80 14.22 10.94
CA SER A 86 -17.34 13.13 11.82
C SER A 86 -18.24 11.90 11.73
N VAL A 87 -19.56 12.13 11.66
CA VAL A 87 -20.57 11.08 11.57
C VAL A 87 -20.40 10.27 10.29
N ASP A 88 -20.23 10.94 9.15
CA ASP A 88 -20.10 10.24 7.88
C ASP A 88 -18.75 9.53 7.76
N LYS A 89 -17.67 10.08 8.34
CA LYS A 89 -16.38 9.38 8.44
C LYS A 89 -16.52 8.09 9.22
N ALA A 90 -17.23 8.11 10.35
CA ALA A 90 -17.47 6.93 11.16
C ALA A 90 -18.27 5.86 10.38
N LYS A 91 -19.28 6.27 9.59
CA LYS A 91 -20.02 5.35 8.73
C LYS A 91 -19.14 4.69 7.67
N VAL A 92 -18.29 5.46 7.00
CA VAL A 92 -17.36 4.92 5.99
C VAL A 92 -16.37 3.93 6.62
N ILE A 93 -15.84 4.25 7.80
CA ILE A 93 -14.94 3.35 8.53
C ILE A 93 -15.67 2.07 8.90
N ALA A 94 -16.87 2.17 9.48
CA ALA A 94 -17.68 1.01 9.85
C ALA A 94 -17.99 0.12 8.64
N GLN A 95 -18.38 0.71 7.52
CA GLN A 95 -18.64 -0.03 6.28
C GLN A 95 -17.38 -0.72 5.74
N THR A 96 -16.25 -0.02 5.75
CA THR A 96 -14.97 -0.61 5.30
C THR A 96 -14.58 -1.80 6.17
N LEU A 97 -14.76 -1.70 7.48
CA LEU A 97 -14.49 -2.79 8.41
C LEU A 97 -15.45 -3.96 8.16
N ASP A 98 -16.74 -3.71 8.00
CA ASP A 98 -17.72 -4.75 7.72
C ASP A 98 -17.39 -5.49 6.41
N ASP A 99 -16.96 -4.77 5.37
CA ASP A 99 -16.55 -5.37 4.09
C ASP A 99 -15.26 -6.19 4.20
N GLN A 100 -14.28 -5.73 4.98
CA GLN A 100 -12.98 -6.41 5.14
C GLN A 100 -13.03 -7.62 6.07
N PHE A 101 -13.93 -7.61 7.05
CA PHE A 101 -14.03 -8.65 8.09
C PHE A 101 -15.20 -9.61 7.84
N LYS A 102 -15.62 -9.80 6.59
CA LYS A 102 -16.55 -10.87 6.25
C LYS A 102 -15.85 -12.21 6.43
N PRO A 103 -16.45 -13.17 7.18
CA PRO A 103 -15.88 -14.50 7.31
C PRO A 103 -15.70 -15.09 5.91
N SER A 104 -14.47 -15.49 5.58
CA SER A 104 -14.20 -16.13 4.30
C SER A 104 -15.02 -17.42 4.24
N GLN A 105 -15.87 -17.56 3.22
CA GLN A 105 -16.67 -18.76 2.94
C GLN A 105 -15.82 -20.05 2.81
N ILE A 106 -14.50 -19.93 2.87
CA ILE A 106 -13.52 -21.01 2.79
C ILE A 106 -13.67 -22.00 3.97
N GLN A 107 -14.17 -21.58 5.14
CA GLN A 107 -14.39 -22.51 6.26
C GLN A 107 -15.59 -23.44 6.07
N GLU A 108 -16.64 -23.02 5.36
CA GLU A 108 -17.83 -23.87 5.15
C GLU A 108 -17.60 -24.98 4.13
N VAL A 109 -16.72 -24.77 3.14
CA VAL A 109 -16.43 -25.78 2.11
C VAL A 109 -15.58 -26.92 2.67
N ILE A 110 -14.61 -26.62 3.55
CA ILE A 110 -13.71 -27.63 4.12
C ILE A 110 -14.46 -28.50 5.13
N PHE A 111 -15.27 -27.90 6.01
CA PHE A 111 -16.03 -28.66 7.02
C PHE A 111 -17.07 -29.61 6.40
N ASN A 112 -17.76 -29.18 5.35
CA ASN A 112 -18.74 -30.02 4.67
C ASN A 112 -18.11 -31.21 3.94
N ARG A 113 -16.91 -31.05 3.37
CA ARG A 113 -16.24 -32.13 2.63
C ARG A 113 -15.86 -33.31 3.54
N ASP A 114 -15.37 -33.01 4.74
CA ASP A 114 -14.93 -34.02 5.71
C ASP A 114 -16.11 -34.74 6.38
N VAL A 115 -17.21 -34.02 6.64
CA VAL A 115 -18.46 -34.62 7.16
C VAL A 115 -19.10 -35.57 6.15
N ILE A 116 -19.14 -35.19 4.86
CA ILE A 116 -19.69 -36.05 3.79
C ILE A 116 -18.84 -37.33 3.64
N ARG A 117 -17.51 -37.21 3.68
CA ARG A 117 -16.59 -38.35 3.58
C ARG A 117 -16.77 -39.34 4.74
N THR A 118 -16.91 -38.81 5.95
CA THR A 118 -17.11 -39.60 7.17
C THR A 118 -18.46 -40.34 7.14
N ARG A 119 -19.54 -39.68 6.72
CA ARG A 119 -20.86 -40.33 6.54
C ARG A 119 -20.84 -41.44 5.51
N GLN A 120 -20.18 -41.25 4.36
CA GLN A 120 -20.08 -42.29 3.32
C GLN A 120 -19.30 -43.52 3.81
N GLN A 121 -18.22 -43.33 4.58
CA GLN A 121 -17.46 -44.44 5.16
C GLN A 121 -18.28 -45.24 6.20
N HIS A 122 -19.06 -44.56 7.05
CA HIS A 122 -19.94 -45.25 8.01
C HIS A 122 -21.08 -46.01 7.34
N GLN A 123 -21.68 -45.47 6.28
CA GLN A 123 -22.72 -46.17 5.52
C GLN A 123 -22.17 -47.41 4.82
N SER A 124 -21.00 -47.31 4.17
CA SER A 124 -20.35 -48.45 3.52
C SER A 124 -19.98 -49.57 4.51
N ARG A 125 -19.47 -49.22 5.69
CA ARG A 125 -19.17 -50.20 6.75
C ARG A 125 -20.44 -50.91 7.25
N ASN A 126 -21.55 -50.19 7.40
CA ASN A 126 -22.82 -50.75 7.87
C ASN A 126 -23.50 -51.64 6.81
N THR A 127 -23.42 -51.29 5.52
CA THR A 127 -23.93 -52.16 4.46
C THR A 127 -23.13 -53.46 4.36
N ASN A 128 -21.81 -53.38 4.46
CA ASN A 128 -20.95 -54.56 4.39
C ASN A 128 -21.15 -55.49 5.60
N SER A 129 -21.34 -54.95 6.81
CA SER A 129 -21.64 -55.78 7.98
C SER A 129 -23.01 -56.46 7.90
N LYS A 130 -24.04 -55.77 7.40
CA LYS A 130 -25.37 -56.35 7.18
C LYS A 130 -25.37 -57.44 6.10
N LEU A 131 -24.59 -57.28 5.03
CA LEU A 131 -24.44 -58.30 4.00
C LEU A 131 -23.75 -59.54 4.55
N LEU A 132 -22.70 -59.37 5.36
CA LEU A 132 -22.02 -60.49 6.02
C LEU A 132 -22.95 -61.23 7.00
N LEU A 133 -23.73 -60.53 7.81
CA LEU A 133 -24.71 -61.17 8.70
C LEU A 133 -25.76 -61.97 7.91
N LYS A 134 -26.31 -61.39 6.84
CA LYS A 134 -27.30 -62.10 5.98
C LYS A 134 -26.73 -63.34 5.31
N LEU A 135 -25.44 -63.33 4.94
CA LEU A 135 -24.76 -64.50 4.40
C LEU A 135 -24.61 -65.60 5.46
N PHE A 136 -24.22 -65.23 6.68
CA PHE A 136 -24.08 -66.16 7.82
C PHE A 136 -25.42 -66.77 8.28
N ASP A 137 -26.51 -66.02 8.19
CA ASP A 137 -27.84 -66.53 8.57
C ASP A 137 -28.47 -67.40 7.47
N ARG A 138 -28.14 -67.17 6.18
CA ARG A 138 -28.56 -68.05 5.07
C ARG A 138 -27.90 -69.42 5.12
N THR A 139 -26.64 -69.49 5.56
CA THR A 139 -25.90 -70.76 5.70
C THR A 139 -26.36 -71.60 6.89
N ARG A 140 -27.14 -71.05 7.83
CA ARG A 140 -27.63 -71.79 9.01
C ARG A 140 -29.01 -72.46 8.85
N HIS A 141 -29.68 -72.24 7.72
CA HIS A 141 -31.01 -72.81 7.43
C HIS A 141 -31.01 -73.81 6.25
N GLN A 142 -29.84 -74.31 5.85
CA GLN A 142 -29.70 -75.34 4.81
C GLN A 142 -29.20 -76.71 5.34
N ASP A 143 -29.14 -76.89 6.65
CA ASP A 143 -28.91 -78.19 7.29
C ASP A 143 -30.20 -78.69 7.95
#